data_AF-A0A832BBH0-F1
#
_entry.id   AF-A0A832BBH0-F1
#
_cell.length_a   1.000
_cell.length_b   1.000
_cell.length_c   1.000
_cell.angle_alpha   90.00
_cell.angle_beta   90.00
_cell.angle_gamma   90.00
#
_symmetry.space_group_name_H-M   'P 1'
#
loop_
_entity.id
_entity.type
_entity.pdbx_description
1 polymer ?
#
loop_
_entity_poly.entity_id
_entity_poly.type
_entity_poly.pdbx_seq_one_letter_code
_entity_poly.pdbx_strand_id
1 'polypeptide(L)'
;MYNKGSQSGQLIIFALVFMLIMTTAAVSLISYALLNLKGTRQDYNQNKALYLADAGLNKAIYELNRNPDYNGESDTALGEGVFSVSVTTLTGNSKRITSTGFIPNSANPKYFKTVKATLSIDNSVIAFNYGVQAGTGGFFMTGGSTINGNVYSNGNIVATNGVRITGSATAANPPALAADQVNDSPAPIDPCTSSTCVTFANTSAAQDFAQSFRISQAVPLSNIQFYLKKVGAPSNATVKIMNDNAGSPGSTTFMSGTLSASAVTANFGWVTVAMPSTPILDPAQTYWLVIDAASNSSKYYIIGANSDGYANGTAKVGRVGSSWSSTTPAGLDGYFKIFLGGGTSTIGG
;
A
#
# COMPACT_ATOMS: atom_id res chain seq x y z
N MET A 1 55.86 -8.67 -96.63
CA MET A 1 56.00 -9.72 -95.61
C MET A 1 55.70 -9.10 -94.25
N TYR A 2 54.47 -9.25 -93.75
CA TYR A 2 54.10 -8.76 -92.42
C TYR A 2 54.47 -9.85 -91.42
N ASN A 3 55.54 -9.61 -90.68
CA ASN A 3 56.08 -10.51 -89.68
C ASN A 3 55.05 -10.66 -88.55
N LYS A 4 54.23 -11.72 -88.59
CA LYS A 4 53.41 -12.14 -87.45
C LYS A 4 54.35 -12.77 -86.42
N GLY A 5 54.99 -11.90 -85.64
CA GLY A 5 55.83 -12.29 -84.50
C GLY A 5 55.06 -13.25 -83.59
N SER A 6 55.75 -14.35 -83.25
CA SER A 6 55.36 -15.45 -82.37
C SER A 6 54.43 -15.05 -81.20
N GLN A 7 53.14 -15.40 -81.30
CA GLN A 7 52.18 -15.31 -80.18
C GLN A 7 52.37 -16.43 -79.13
N SER A 8 53.31 -17.35 -79.36
CA SER A 8 53.58 -18.52 -78.52
C SER A 8 54.22 -18.20 -77.15
N GLY A 9 54.86 -17.03 -77.00
CA GLY A 9 55.48 -16.59 -75.74
C GLY A 9 54.51 -15.88 -74.78
N GLN A 10 53.50 -15.18 -75.31
CA GLN A 10 52.50 -14.48 -74.48
C GLN A 10 51.60 -15.46 -73.71
N LEU A 11 51.31 -16.64 -74.27
CA LEU A 11 50.52 -17.68 -73.63
C LEU A 11 51.16 -18.18 -72.31
N ILE A 12 52.49 -18.29 -72.27
CA ILE A 12 53.23 -18.70 -71.08
C ILE A 12 53.14 -17.65 -69.98
N ILE A 13 53.23 -16.35 -70.34
CA ILE A 13 53.10 -15.25 -69.39
C ILE A 13 51.67 -15.23 -68.80
N PHE A 14 50.64 -15.40 -69.64
CA PHE A 14 49.25 -15.51 -69.17
C PHE A 14 49.05 -16.73 -68.25
N ALA A 15 49.61 -17.88 -68.60
CA ALA A 15 49.53 -19.10 -67.78
C ALA A 15 50.22 -18.93 -66.42
N LEU A 16 51.38 -18.26 -66.37
CA LEU A 16 52.10 -17.99 -65.12
C LEU A 16 51.35 -17.00 -64.22
N VAL A 17 50.80 -15.93 -64.78
CA VAL A 17 49.99 -14.97 -64.01
C VAL A 17 48.73 -15.65 -63.49
N PHE A 18 48.06 -16.46 -64.31
CA PHE A 18 46.89 -17.23 -63.89
C PHE A 18 47.21 -18.24 -62.79
N MET A 19 48.34 -18.95 -62.90
CA MET A 19 48.82 -19.87 -61.86
C MET A 19 49.16 -19.14 -60.56
N LEU A 20 49.77 -17.96 -60.62
CA LEU A 20 50.03 -17.12 -59.45
C LEU A 20 48.72 -16.70 -58.75
N ILE A 21 47.71 -16.29 -59.52
CA ILE A 21 46.39 -15.94 -58.98
C ILE A 21 45.71 -17.16 -58.36
N MET A 22 45.78 -18.32 -59.01
CA MET A 22 45.18 -19.56 -58.49
C MET A 22 45.88 -20.07 -57.23
N THR A 23 47.20 -20.00 -57.16
CA THR A 23 47.96 -20.40 -55.97
C THR A 23 47.72 -19.46 -54.80
N THR A 24 47.66 -18.14 -55.03
CA THR A 24 47.31 -17.17 -53.97
C THR A 24 45.87 -17.38 -53.48
N ALA A 25 44.92 -17.67 -54.38
CA ALA A 25 43.55 -18.03 -54.01
C ALA A 25 43.46 -19.36 -53.24
N ALA A 26 44.26 -20.37 -53.60
CA ALA A 26 44.31 -21.64 -52.88
C ALA A 26 44.88 -21.48 -51.46
N VAL A 27 45.97 -20.73 -51.31
CA VAL A 27 46.58 -20.45 -49.99
C VAL A 27 45.63 -19.62 -49.11
N SER A 28 44.91 -18.66 -49.68
CA SER A 28 43.92 -17.87 -48.92
C SER A 28 42.75 -18.73 -48.45
N LEU A 29 42.25 -19.65 -49.29
CA LEU A 29 41.18 -20.58 -48.91
C LEU A 29 41.61 -21.55 -47.81
N ILE A 30 42.82 -22.12 -47.89
CA ILE A 30 43.37 -22.99 -46.83
C ILE A 30 43.54 -22.21 -45.53
N SER A 31 44.09 -20.99 -45.61
CA SER A 31 44.26 -20.13 -44.44
C SER A 31 42.92 -19.80 -43.79
N TYR A 32 41.89 -19.49 -44.59
CA TYR A 32 40.52 -19.27 -44.13
C TYR A 32 39.93 -20.53 -43.48
N ALA A 33 40.10 -21.71 -44.08
CA ALA A 33 39.62 -22.97 -43.51
C ALA A 33 40.27 -23.28 -42.15
N LEU A 34 41.58 -23.08 -42.02
CA LEU A 34 42.30 -23.27 -40.75
C LEU A 34 41.85 -22.29 -39.67
N LEU A 35 41.61 -21.03 -40.03
CA LEU A 35 41.08 -20.01 -39.11
C LEU A 35 39.67 -20.40 -38.62
N ASN A 36 38.79 -20.86 -39.52
CA ASN A 36 37.46 -21.32 -39.14
C ASN A 36 37.51 -22.54 -38.23
N LEU A 37 38.33 -23.54 -38.52
CA LEU A 37 38.48 -24.71 -37.66
C LEU A 37 38.98 -24.35 -36.25
N LYS A 38 39.93 -23.40 -36.17
CA LYS A 38 40.40 -22.88 -34.87
C LYS A 38 39.28 -22.14 -34.13
N GLY A 39 38.52 -21.31 -34.84
CA GLY A 39 37.34 -20.61 -34.31
C GLY A 39 36.29 -21.59 -33.77
N THR A 40 35.84 -22.55 -34.57
CA THR A 40 34.85 -23.56 -34.15
C THR A 40 35.31 -24.36 -32.93
N ARG A 41 36.59 -24.77 -32.87
CA ARG A 41 37.12 -25.48 -31.70
C ARG A 41 37.14 -24.61 -30.45
N GLN A 42 37.50 -23.34 -30.60
CA GLN A 42 37.47 -22.38 -29.51
C GLN A 42 36.04 -22.17 -29.01
N ASP A 43 35.08 -21.95 -29.90
CA ASP A 43 33.66 -21.76 -29.55
C ASP A 43 33.08 -23.01 -28.88
N TYR A 44 33.38 -24.19 -29.40
CA TYR A 44 32.96 -25.46 -28.81
C TYR A 44 33.48 -25.63 -27.37
N ASN A 45 34.76 -25.33 -27.12
CA ASN A 45 35.32 -25.42 -25.76
C ASN A 45 34.82 -24.31 -24.83
N GLN A 46 34.53 -23.12 -25.37
CA GLN A 46 33.89 -22.06 -24.59
C GLN A 46 32.46 -22.44 -24.17
N ASN A 47 31.69 -23.09 -25.04
CA ASN A 47 30.36 -23.60 -24.70
C ASN A 47 30.42 -24.71 -23.65
N LYS A 48 31.41 -25.61 -23.72
CA LYS A 48 31.67 -26.59 -22.66
C LYS A 48 31.91 -25.91 -21.31
N ALA A 49 32.77 -24.90 -21.25
CA ALA A 49 33.03 -24.16 -20.01
C ALA A 49 31.77 -23.43 -19.49
N LEU A 50 30.91 -22.93 -20.38
CA LEU A 50 29.62 -22.35 -20.00
C LEU A 50 28.68 -23.39 -19.36
N TYR A 51 28.53 -24.57 -19.98
CA TYR A 51 27.69 -25.64 -19.42
C TYR A 51 28.18 -26.14 -18.06
N LEU A 52 29.50 -26.18 -17.84
CA LEU A 52 30.07 -26.47 -16.52
C LEU A 52 29.69 -25.39 -15.49
N ALA A 53 29.77 -24.12 -15.88
CA ALA A 53 29.37 -23.01 -15.03
C ALA A 53 27.86 -23.08 -14.69
N ASP A 54 27.00 -23.38 -15.67
CA ASP A 54 25.56 -23.55 -15.47
C ASP A 54 25.23 -24.75 -14.58
N ALA A 55 25.95 -25.86 -14.73
CA ALA A 55 25.78 -27.03 -13.85
C ALA A 55 26.11 -26.68 -12.39
N GLY A 56 27.23 -25.98 -12.16
CA GLY A 56 27.60 -25.49 -10.82
C GLY A 56 26.58 -24.51 -10.26
N LEU A 57 26.02 -23.63 -11.09
CA LEU A 57 24.97 -22.71 -10.68
C LEU A 57 23.70 -23.45 -10.24
N ASN A 58 23.21 -24.41 -11.05
CA ASN A 58 22.02 -25.19 -10.74
C ASN A 58 22.19 -26.04 -9.47
N LYS A 59 23.36 -26.67 -9.30
CA LYS A 59 23.68 -27.41 -8.08
C LYS A 59 23.71 -26.50 -6.86
N ALA A 60 24.32 -25.32 -6.97
CA ALA A 60 24.35 -24.35 -5.88
C ALA A 60 22.95 -23.87 -5.46
N ILE A 61 22.04 -23.67 -6.42
CA ILE A 61 20.64 -23.36 -6.15
C ILE A 61 19.98 -24.51 -5.39
N TYR A 62 20.19 -25.75 -5.83
CA TYR A 62 19.65 -26.94 -5.16
C TYR A 62 20.16 -27.10 -3.73
N GLU A 63 21.47 -26.93 -3.50
CA GLU A 63 22.07 -27.02 -2.16
C GLU A 63 21.56 -25.92 -1.23
N LEU A 64 21.45 -24.67 -1.71
CA LEU A 64 20.92 -23.56 -0.92
C LEU A 64 19.47 -23.75 -0.50
N ASN A 65 18.66 -24.45 -1.31
CA ASN A 65 17.28 -24.78 -0.95
C ASN A 65 17.19 -25.83 0.17
N ARG A 66 18.25 -26.60 0.43
CA ARG A 66 18.31 -27.62 1.48
C ARG A 66 19.09 -27.18 2.71
N ASN A 67 20.18 -26.46 2.49
CA ASN A 67 21.09 -25.98 3.51
C ASN A 67 21.41 -24.49 3.28
N PRO A 68 20.86 -23.58 4.10
CA PRO A 68 21.10 -22.13 3.97
C PRO A 68 22.57 -21.74 4.21
N ASP A 69 23.36 -22.60 4.84
CA ASP A 69 24.79 -22.40 5.15
C ASP A 69 25.73 -22.90 4.04
N TYR A 70 25.20 -23.35 2.90
CA TYR A 70 26.04 -23.70 1.75
C TYR A 70 26.81 -22.48 1.22
N ASN A 71 28.14 -22.58 1.17
CA ASN A 71 29.04 -21.48 0.77
C ASN A 71 29.70 -21.66 -0.61
N GLY A 72 29.43 -22.78 -1.29
CA GLY A 72 30.05 -23.13 -2.56
C GLY A 72 30.98 -24.36 -2.47
N GLU A 73 31.68 -24.61 -3.57
CA GLU A 73 32.59 -25.75 -3.74
C GLU A 73 33.67 -25.40 -4.77
N SER A 74 34.83 -26.04 -4.69
CA SER A 74 35.96 -25.78 -5.57
C SER A 74 36.31 -27.01 -6.39
N ASP A 75 36.67 -26.81 -7.65
CA ASP A 75 37.26 -27.80 -8.55
C ASP A 75 36.46 -29.10 -8.65
N THR A 76 35.13 -28.97 -8.67
CA THR A 76 34.23 -30.12 -8.78
C THR A 76 34.28 -30.65 -10.21
N ALA A 77 34.76 -31.88 -10.37
CA ALA A 77 34.91 -32.52 -11.66
C ALA A 77 33.54 -32.85 -12.29
N LEU A 78 33.39 -32.50 -13.57
CA LEU A 78 32.23 -32.84 -14.37
C LEU A 78 32.66 -32.97 -15.84
N GLY A 79 32.58 -34.18 -16.40
CA GLY A 79 33.05 -34.46 -17.76
C GLY A 79 34.56 -34.21 -17.93
N GLU A 80 34.93 -33.39 -18.92
CA GLU A 80 36.32 -33.08 -19.28
C GLU A 80 36.88 -31.82 -18.56
N GLY A 81 36.13 -31.28 -17.60
CA GLY A 81 36.50 -30.07 -16.89
C GLY A 81 36.10 -30.08 -15.43
N VAL A 82 36.23 -28.92 -14.81
CA VAL A 82 35.83 -28.68 -13.41
C VAL A 82 35.02 -27.40 -13.32
N PHE A 83 34.19 -27.27 -12.28
CA PHE A 83 33.56 -26.00 -11.93
C PHE A 83 33.83 -25.65 -10.46
N SER A 84 33.81 -24.34 -10.18
CA SER A 84 33.92 -23.80 -8.83
C SER A 84 32.79 -22.81 -8.58
N VAL A 85 32.13 -22.95 -7.44
CA VAL A 85 31.02 -22.11 -6.98
C VAL A 85 31.47 -21.34 -5.75
N SER A 86 31.10 -20.07 -5.68
CA SER A 86 31.13 -19.27 -4.46
C SER A 86 29.78 -18.63 -4.21
N VAL A 87 29.36 -18.62 -2.95
CA VAL A 87 28.14 -17.94 -2.50
C VAL A 87 28.52 -16.76 -1.62
N THR A 88 28.04 -15.57 -1.97
CA THR A 88 28.27 -14.35 -1.20
C THR A 88 26.93 -13.78 -0.73
N THR A 89 26.78 -13.56 0.57
CA THR A 89 25.61 -12.87 1.12
C THR A 89 25.65 -11.40 0.71
N LEU A 90 24.60 -10.91 0.04
CA LEU A 90 24.46 -9.50 -0.32
C LEU A 90 23.70 -8.73 0.77
N THR A 91 22.60 -9.32 1.26
CA THR A 91 21.76 -8.83 2.36
C THR A 91 21.27 -10.02 3.17
N GLY A 92 20.55 -9.79 4.29
CA GLY A 92 19.95 -10.88 5.09
C GLY A 92 19.02 -11.82 4.31
N ASN A 93 18.52 -11.38 3.15
CA ASN A 93 17.52 -12.07 2.34
C ASN A 93 18.00 -12.39 0.91
N SER A 94 19.24 -12.05 0.57
CA SER A 94 19.75 -12.20 -0.79
C SER A 94 21.19 -12.71 -0.80
N LYS A 95 21.44 -13.69 -1.66
CA LYS A 95 22.75 -14.30 -1.88
C LYS A 95 23.10 -14.25 -3.37
N ARG A 96 24.36 -13.98 -3.69
CA ARG A 96 24.93 -14.05 -5.03
C ARG A 96 25.69 -15.35 -5.19
N ILE A 97 25.28 -16.16 -6.14
CA ILE A 97 26.04 -17.33 -6.59
C ILE A 97 26.92 -16.90 -7.75
N THR A 98 28.21 -17.20 -7.67
CA THR A 98 29.15 -17.07 -8.79
C THR A 98 29.71 -18.46 -9.09
N SER A 99 29.37 -19.00 -10.25
CA SER A 99 29.86 -20.30 -10.72
C SER A 99 30.78 -20.10 -11.91
N THR A 100 31.97 -20.70 -11.88
CA THR A 100 32.95 -20.65 -12.97
C THR A 100 33.30 -22.06 -13.42
N GLY A 101 33.09 -22.35 -14.71
CA GLY A 101 33.53 -23.60 -15.34
C GLY A 101 34.88 -23.41 -16.03
N PHE A 102 35.74 -24.42 -15.91
CA PHE A 102 37.11 -24.43 -16.43
C PHE A 102 37.35 -25.66 -17.30
N ILE A 103 38.01 -25.45 -18.46
CA ILE A 103 38.50 -26.52 -19.35
C ILE A 103 40.01 -26.34 -19.56
N PRO A 104 40.83 -27.39 -19.36
CA PRO A 104 40.48 -28.68 -18.76
C PRO A 104 40.45 -28.65 -17.21
N ASN A 105 41.09 -27.66 -16.58
CA ASN A 105 41.14 -27.52 -15.12
C ASN A 105 41.32 -26.05 -14.71
N SER A 106 41.14 -25.77 -13.42
CA SER A 106 41.23 -24.42 -12.84
C SER A 106 42.67 -23.93 -12.63
N ALA A 107 43.66 -24.82 -12.52
CA ALA A 107 45.06 -24.46 -12.31
C ALA A 107 45.70 -23.84 -13.57
N ASN A 108 45.38 -24.38 -14.75
CA ASN A 108 45.84 -23.86 -16.04
C ASN A 108 44.69 -23.88 -17.07
N PRO A 109 43.68 -23.01 -16.92
CA PRO A 109 42.50 -23.03 -17.76
C PRO A 109 42.84 -22.51 -19.15
N LYS A 110 42.53 -23.31 -20.18
CA LYS A 110 42.55 -22.85 -21.58
C LYS A 110 41.29 -22.07 -21.93
N TYR A 111 40.17 -22.44 -21.32
CA TYR A 111 38.88 -21.80 -21.48
C TYR A 111 38.16 -21.74 -20.13
N PHE A 112 37.53 -20.62 -19.83
CA PHE A 112 36.71 -20.46 -18.63
C PHE A 112 35.50 -19.58 -18.92
N LYS A 113 34.40 -19.84 -18.24
CA LYS A 113 33.17 -19.02 -18.28
C LYS A 113 32.61 -18.90 -16.87
N THR A 114 32.14 -17.71 -16.55
CA THR A 114 31.54 -17.41 -15.25
C THR A 114 30.09 -17.00 -15.44
N VAL A 115 29.19 -17.64 -14.70
CA VAL A 115 27.79 -17.25 -14.60
C VAL A 115 27.49 -16.79 -13.19
N LYS A 116 26.62 -15.79 -13.08
CA LYS A 116 26.23 -15.20 -11.79
C LYS A 116 24.72 -15.15 -11.71
N ALA A 117 24.18 -15.56 -10.57
CA ALA A 117 22.78 -15.37 -10.25
C ALA A 117 22.64 -14.73 -8.87
N THR A 118 21.66 -13.87 -8.73
CA THR A 118 21.24 -13.35 -7.42
C THR A 118 19.96 -14.06 -7.05
N LEU A 119 20.00 -14.79 -5.94
CA LEU A 119 18.82 -15.38 -5.32
C LEU A 119 18.35 -14.44 -4.22
N SER A 120 17.05 -14.20 -4.18
CA SER A 120 16.41 -13.49 -3.08
C SER A 120 15.24 -14.31 -2.59
N ILE A 121 15.14 -14.46 -1.27
CA ILE A 121 13.95 -15.01 -0.63
C ILE A 121 13.03 -13.85 -0.26
N ASP A 122 11.80 -13.90 -0.75
CA ASP A 122 10.76 -12.98 -0.33
C ASP A 122 10.23 -13.43 1.04
N ASN A 123 10.17 -12.50 1.98
CA ASN A 123 9.57 -12.71 3.31
C ASN A 123 8.04 -12.72 3.26
N SER A 124 7.43 -12.65 2.06
CA SER A 124 5.97 -12.66 1.88
C SER A 124 5.28 -13.97 2.26
N VAL A 125 6.02 -15.01 2.68
CA VAL A 125 5.45 -16.19 3.34
C VAL A 125 5.99 -16.33 4.75
N ILE A 126 5.68 -15.34 5.60
CA ILE A 126 5.38 -15.69 6.98
C ILE A 126 4.09 -16.52 6.88
N ALA A 127 4.17 -17.84 7.05
CA ALA A 127 2.98 -18.62 7.32
C ALA A 127 2.33 -18.01 8.57
N PHE A 128 1.27 -17.23 8.37
CA PHE A 128 0.52 -16.56 9.44
C PHE A 128 -0.25 -17.61 10.24
N ASN A 129 0.44 -18.37 11.08
CA ASN A 129 -0.17 -19.33 11.99
C ASN A 129 -0.59 -18.62 13.28
N TYR A 130 -1.56 -17.73 13.17
CA TYR A 130 -2.28 -17.24 14.35
C TYR A 130 -3.35 -18.26 14.73
N GLY A 131 -3.51 -18.50 16.03
CA GLY A 131 -4.70 -19.18 16.54
C GLY A 131 -5.96 -18.34 16.31
N VAL A 132 -5.83 -17.00 16.35
CA VAL A 132 -6.91 -16.05 16.05
C VAL A 132 -6.36 -14.79 15.37
N GLN A 133 -6.99 -14.37 14.27
CA GLN A 133 -6.78 -13.07 13.64
C GLN A 133 -8.10 -12.31 13.57
N ALA A 134 -8.14 -11.11 14.16
CA ALA A 134 -9.31 -10.24 14.13
C ALA A 134 -9.00 -8.89 13.47
N GLY A 135 -9.97 -8.38 12.72
CA GLY A 135 -9.90 -7.05 12.13
C GLY A 135 -10.14 -5.93 13.14
N THR A 136 -10.48 -4.76 12.61
CA THR A 136 -10.82 -3.58 13.39
C THR A 136 -12.05 -3.86 14.26
N GLY A 137 -11.97 -3.57 15.56
CA GLY A 137 -12.98 -3.91 16.57
C GLY A 137 -12.58 -5.05 17.51
N GLY A 138 -11.65 -5.89 17.07
CA GLY A 138 -11.05 -6.94 17.90
C GLY A 138 -11.98 -8.06 18.32
N PHE A 139 -11.75 -8.67 19.48
CA PHE A 139 -12.52 -9.83 19.94
C PHE A 139 -12.62 -9.91 21.47
N PHE A 140 -13.68 -10.58 21.94
CA PHE A 140 -13.95 -10.81 23.35
C PHE A 140 -13.88 -12.32 23.67
N MET A 141 -13.20 -12.68 24.75
CA MET A 141 -13.08 -14.06 25.24
C MET A 141 -13.59 -14.18 26.66
N THR A 142 -14.39 -15.21 26.93
CA THR A 142 -14.90 -15.51 28.27
C THR A 142 -14.79 -16.99 28.63
N GLY A 143 -15.09 -17.32 29.89
CA GLY A 143 -15.41 -18.69 30.29
C GLY A 143 -14.22 -19.66 30.31
N GLY A 144 -13.00 -19.21 30.63
CA GLY A 144 -11.85 -20.11 30.72
C GLY A 144 -11.26 -20.55 29.38
N SER A 145 -11.63 -19.89 28.28
CA SER A 145 -11.22 -20.26 26.93
C SER A 145 -9.70 -20.27 26.75
N THR A 146 -9.16 -21.30 26.09
CA THR A 146 -7.73 -21.42 25.77
C THR A 146 -7.47 -21.34 24.27
N ILE A 147 -6.65 -20.39 23.82
CA ILE A 147 -6.13 -20.33 22.46
C ILE A 147 -4.70 -20.88 22.46
N ASN A 148 -4.52 -21.97 21.71
CA ASN A 148 -3.20 -22.55 21.48
C ASN A 148 -2.55 -21.91 20.25
N GLY A 149 -1.83 -20.81 20.42
CA GLY A 149 -1.16 -20.10 19.33
C GLY A 149 -1.05 -18.60 19.59
N ASN A 150 -0.53 -17.87 18.60
CA ASN A 150 -0.44 -16.42 18.63
C ASN A 150 -1.80 -15.80 18.29
N VAL A 151 -2.10 -14.61 18.81
CA VAL A 151 -3.27 -13.82 18.42
C VAL A 151 -2.86 -12.44 17.92
N TYR A 152 -3.58 -11.97 16.91
CA TYR A 152 -3.41 -10.63 16.37
C TYR A 152 -4.77 -9.96 16.20
N SER A 153 -4.88 -8.71 16.63
CA SER A 153 -6.08 -7.88 16.48
C SER A 153 -5.73 -6.48 16.00
N ASN A 154 -6.46 -5.94 15.01
CA ASN A 154 -6.46 -4.50 14.69
C ASN A 154 -7.41 -3.70 15.60
N GLY A 155 -7.61 -4.17 16.83
CA GLY A 155 -8.49 -3.58 17.83
C GLY A 155 -8.20 -4.14 19.22
N ASN A 156 -9.15 -3.98 20.14
CA ASN A 156 -8.97 -4.45 21.51
C ASN A 156 -9.04 -5.98 21.60
N ILE A 157 -8.18 -6.55 22.45
CA ILE A 157 -8.29 -7.94 22.91
C ILE A 157 -8.83 -7.88 24.32
N VAL A 158 -10.07 -8.30 24.51
CA VAL A 158 -10.74 -8.28 25.82
C VAL A 158 -10.95 -9.71 26.29
N ALA A 159 -10.30 -10.08 27.39
CA ALA A 159 -10.45 -11.38 28.03
C ALA A 159 -11.20 -11.24 29.36
N THR A 160 -11.66 -12.33 29.94
CA THR A 160 -12.11 -12.36 31.34
C THR A 160 -11.30 -13.40 32.11
N ASN A 161 -11.59 -13.54 33.41
CA ASN A 161 -10.92 -14.50 34.27
C ASN A 161 -10.89 -15.93 33.68
N GLY A 162 -9.74 -16.59 33.79
CA GLY A 162 -9.49 -17.95 33.31
C GLY A 162 -9.10 -18.09 31.84
N VAL A 163 -9.11 -17.02 31.03
CA VAL A 163 -8.69 -17.08 29.63
C VAL A 163 -7.18 -17.27 29.51
N ARG A 164 -6.74 -18.13 28.58
CA ARG A 164 -5.32 -18.40 28.34
C ARG A 164 -4.98 -18.33 26.86
N ILE A 165 -3.94 -17.56 26.51
CA ILE A 165 -3.33 -17.55 25.18
C ILE A 165 -1.93 -18.12 25.33
N THR A 166 -1.60 -19.19 24.62
CA THR A 166 -0.30 -19.87 24.80
C THR A 166 0.82 -19.27 23.95
N GLY A 167 0.48 -18.42 22.98
CA GLY A 167 1.43 -17.66 22.17
C GLY A 167 1.40 -16.17 22.48
N SER A 168 1.97 -15.36 21.58
CA SER A 168 1.99 -13.90 21.69
C SER A 168 0.60 -13.30 21.43
N ALA A 169 0.27 -12.21 22.11
CA ALA A 169 -0.92 -11.42 21.84
C ALA A 169 -0.54 -10.01 21.38
N THR A 170 -1.03 -9.60 20.22
CA THR A 170 -0.76 -8.28 19.64
C THR A 170 -2.07 -7.55 19.35
N ALA A 171 -2.27 -6.41 20.01
CA ALA A 171 -3.34 -5.47 19.71
C ALA A 171 -2.73 -4.26 18.99
N ALA A 172 -2.96 -4.14 17.69
CA ALA A 172 -2.45 -3.06 16.85
C ALA A 172 -3.37 -1.85 16.94
N ASN A 173 -2.76 -0.66 17.11
CA ASN A 173 -3.51 0.59 17.14
C ASN A 173 -4.20 0.85 15.79
N PRO A 174 -5.35 1.57 15.80
CA PRO A 174 -5.90 2.14 14.59
C PRO A 174 -4.89 3.09 13.91
N PRO A 175 -5.12 3.45 12.64
CA PRO A 175 -4.40 4.54 12.00
C PRO A 175 -4.35 5.80 12.87
N ALA A 176 -3.32 6.63 12.67
CA ALA A 176 -3.20 7.91 13.37
C ALA A 176 -4.46 8.77 13.16
N LEU A 177 -4.79 9.60 14.16
CA LEU A 177 -5.93 10.50 14.09
C LEU A 177 -5.78 11.45 12.89
N ALA A 178 -6.74 11.44 11.98
CA ALA A 178 -6.75 12.32 10.82
C ALA A 178 -8.17 12.83 10.54
N ALA A 179 -8.26 14.04 10.01
CA ALA A 179 -9.53 14.57 9.51
C ALA A 179 -9.89 13.82 8.21
N ASP A 180 -11.11 13.29 8.15
CA ASP A 180 -11.63 12.52 7.02
C ASP A 180 -12.62 13.35 6.21
N GLN A 181 -13.72 13.77 6.84
CA GLN A 181 -14.71 14.65 6.22
C GLN A 181 -14.52 16.07 6.73
N VAL A 182 -14.33 17.01 5.81
CA VAL A 182 -14.03 18.41 6.12
C VAL A 182 -14.89 19.35 5.29
N ASN A 183 -15.50 20.31 5.99
CA ASN A 183 -15.89 21.60 5.45
C ASN A 183 -15.35 22.62 6.44
N ASP A 184 -14.12 23.08 6.23
CA ASP A 184 -13.33 23.72 7.29
C ASP A 184 -12.61 25.01 6.89
N SER A 185 -13.08 25.62 5.81
CA SER A 185 -12.64 26.94 5.35
C SER A 185 -13.70 27.99 5.66
N PRO A 186 -13.91 28.37 6.95
CA PRO A 186 -14.84 29.42 7.30
C PRO A 186 -14.35 30.76 6.76
N ALA A 187 -15.16 31.40 5.92
CA ALA A 187 -15.01 32.82 5.64
C ALA A 187 -15.28 33.62 6.92
N PRO A 188 -14.74 34.85 7.08
CA PRO A 188 -15.13 35.73 8.18
C PRO A 188 -16.65 35.91 8.20
N ILE A 189 -17.30 35.55 9.31
CA ILE A 189 -18.75 35.67 9.49
C ILE A 189 -19.02 36.89 10.37
N ASP A 190 -19.23 38.05 9.75
CA ASP A 190 -19.64 39.28 10.43
C ASP A 190 -20.45 40.21 9.49
N PRO A 191 -21.77 40.38 9.69
CA PRO A 191 -22.65 39.60 10.56
C PRO A 191 -23.00 38.23 9.97
N CYS A 192 -23.65 37.38 10.77
CA CYS A 192 -24.28 36.15 10.28
C CYS A 192 -25.43 36.51 9.34
N THR A 193 -25.25 36.24 8.05
CA THR A 193 -26.24 36.45 6.99
C THR A 193 -26.86 35.13 6.57
N SER A 194 -27.98 35.20 5.85
CA SER A 194 -28.67 34.00 5.36
C SER A 194 -27.77 33.09 4.51
N SER A 195 -26.66 33.56 3.92
CA SER A 195 -25.76 32.73 3.11
C SER A 195 -24.49 32.23 3.82
N THR A 196 -24.23 32.67 5.06
CA THR A 196 -22.95 32.40 5.77
C THR A 196 -23.13 31.62 7.07
N CYS A 197 -24.36 31.36 7.48
CA CYS A 197 -24.67 30.68 8.72
C CYS A 197 -26.08 30.07 8.68
N VAL A 198 -26.31 29.10 9.54
CA VAL A 198 -27.61 28.51 9.78
C VAL A 198 -27.96 28.68 11.26
N THR A 199 -29.13 29.27 11.53
CA THR A 199 -29.67 29.37 12.89
C THR A 199 -30.51 28.13 13.18
N PHE A 200 -30.28 27.50 14.33
CA PHE A 200 -31.06 26.35 14.80
C PHE A 200 -31.30 26.48 16.32
N ALA A 201 -32.16 25.63 16.87
CA ALA A 201 -32.63 25.68 18.25
C ALA A 201 -33.41 26.96 18.61
N ASN A 202 -33.79 27.81 17.65
CA ASN A 202 -34.56 29.02 17.92
C ASN A 202 -36.09 28.80 17.87
N THR A 203 -36.52 27.78 17.13
CA THR A 203 -37.92 27.41 16.91
C THR A 203 -38.06 25.89 16.87
N SER A 204 -39.26 25.36 17.00
CA SER A 204 -39.50 23.92 16.89
C SER A 204 -39.32 23.38 15.47
N ALA A 205 -39.43 24.24 14.44
CA ALA A 205 -39.27 23.84 13.03
C ALA A 205 -37.79 23.79 12.59
N ALA A 206 -36.93 24.59 13.24
CA ALA A 206 -35.48 24.57 13.06
C ALA A 206 -34.82 24.22 14.40
N GLN A 207 -35.33 23.22 15.09
CA GLN A 207 -34.84 22.83 16.42
C GLN A 207 -33.43 22.25 16.31
N ASP A 208 -33.22 21.42 15.30
CA ASP A 208 -32.01 20.63 15.10
C ASP A 208 -31.37 20.97 13.76
N PHE A 209 -30.03 20.90 13.73
CA PHE A 209 -29.23 21.01 12.52
C PHE A 209 -28.70 19.62 12.15
N ALA A 210 -28.68 19.30 10.86
CA ALA A 210 -28.15 18.04 10.37
C ALA A 210 -27.30 18.24 9.13
N GLN A 211 -26.16 17.55 9.04
CA GLN A 211 -25.28 17.52 7.86
C GLN A 211 -25.09 16.07 7.45
N SER A 212 -25.39 15.71 6.20
CA SER A 212 -25.05 14.38 5.70
C SER A 212 -23.58 14.30 5.32
N PHE A 213 -23.03 13.09 5.44
CA PHE A 213 -21.65 12.78 5.08
C PHE A 213 -21.50 11.31 4.73
N ARG A 214 -20.38 10.99 4.09
CA ARG A 214 -19.96 9.63 3.79
C ARG A 214 -18.47 9.50 4.12
N ILE A 215 -18.12 8.59 5.02
CA ILE A 215 -16.72 8.34 5.40
C ILE A 215 -15.93 7.75 4.24
N SER A 216 -14.63 8.03 4.17
CA SER A 216 -13.78 7.51 3.09
C SER A 216 -13.31 6.06 3.33
N GLN A 217 -13.17 5.67 4.61
CA GLN A 217 -12.61 4.39 5.02
C GLN A 217 -13.26 3.86 6.30
N ALA A 218 -13.39 2.53 6.40
CA ALA A 218 -13.96 1.84 7.56
C ALA A 218 -12.98 1.83 8.75
N VAL A 219 -12.78 3.00 9.36
CA VAL A 219 -11.88 3.24 10.49
C VAL A 219 -12.70 3.81 11.66
N PRO A 220 -12.33 3.54 12.93
CA PRO A 220 -13.08 4.05 14.08
C PRO A 220 -13.19 5.59 14.06
N LEU A 221 -14.40 6.10 14.27
CA LEU A 221 -14.65 7.53 14.40
C LEU A 221 -14.31 8.00 15.81
N SER A 222 -13.50 9.05 15.94
CA SER A 222 -12.96 9.50 17.23
C SER A 222 -13.67 10.75 17.76
N ASN A 223 -13.54 11.87 17.07
CA ASN A 223 -14.11 13.14 17.51
C ASN A 223 -14.71 13.90 16.33
N ILE A 224 -15.62 14.83 16.63
CA ILE A 224 -16.26 15.70 15.65
C ILE A 224 -16.07 17.14 16.08
N GLN A 225 -15.82 18.03 15.13
CA GLN A 225 -15.75 19.47 15.36
C GLN A 225 -16.80 20.20 14.55
N PHE A 226 -17.35 21.28 15.13
CA PHE A 226 -18.25 22.20 14.47
C PHE A 226 -17.79 23.62 14.66
N TYR A 227 -17.99 24.47 13.66
CA TYR A 227 -17.73 25.89 13.77
C TYR A 227 -19.03 26.64 14.10
N LEU A 228 -19.24 26.96 15.37
CA LEU A 228 -20.52 27.50 15.84
C LEU A 228 -20.35 28.53 16.96
N LYS A 229 -21.44 29.25 17.23
CA LYS A 229 -21.60 30.16 18.37
C LYS A 229 -22.96 29.97 19.02
N LYS A 230 -23.16 30.58 20.19
CA LYS A 230 -24.44 30.61 20.89
C LYS A 230 -25.00 32.03 21.03
N VAL A 231 -26.31 32.11 21.14
CA VAL A 231 -27.05 33.31 21.55
C VAL A 231 -27.71 33.01 22.88
N GLY A 232 -27.54 33.91 23.87
CA GLY A 232 -28.02 33.69 25.22
C GLY A 232 -27.33 32.50 25.92
N ALA A 233 -28.09 31.80 26.75
CA ALA A 233 -27.61 30.65 27.54
C ALA A 233 -28.44 29.39 27.24
N PRO A 234 -28.27 28.76 26.05
CA PRO A 234 -28.92 27.49 25.72
C PRO A 234 -28.46 26.37 26.65
N SER A 235 -29.27 25.31 26.76
CA SER A 235 -28.87 24.04 27.38
C SER A 235 -27.90 23.28 26.48
N ASN A 236 -27.20 22.28 27.02
CA ASN A 236 -26.40 21.36 26.22
C ASN A 236 -27.24 20.73 25.09
N ALA A 237 -26.57 20.46 23.97
CA ALA A 237 -27.16 19.75 22.84
C ALA A 237 -26.55 18.34 22.73
N THR A 238 -27.26 17.44 22.07
CA THR A 238 -26.81 16.07 21.81
C THR A 238 -26.41 15.96 20.35
N VAL A 239 -25.16 15.61 20.09
CA VAL A 239 -24.69 15.31 18.74
C VAL A 239 -24.91 13.83 18.48
N LYS A 240 -25.54 13.47 17.37
CA LYS A 240 -25.89 12.10 16.99
C LYS A 240 -25.34 11.78 15.61
N ILE A 241 -24.89 10.54 15.42
CA ILE A 241 -24.70 9.96 14.09
C ILE A 241 -25.90 9.07 13.81
N MET A 242 -26.65 9.40 12.77
CA MET A 242 -27.88 8.72 12.41
C MET A 242 -27.81 8.14 11.00
N ASN A 243 -28.61 7.11 10.72
CA ASN A 243 -28.73 6.56 9.37
C ASN A 243 -29.37 7.57 8.41
N ASP A 244 -29.07 7.43 7.12
CA ASP A 244 -29.89 8.07 6.07
C ASP A 244 -31.24 7.37 5.92
N ASN A 245 -32.29 8.17 5.71
CA ASN A 245 -33.62 7.74 5.33
C ASN A 245 -34.12 8.62 4.18
N ALA A 246 -33.85 8.19 2.95
CA ALA A 246 -34.24 8.89 1.72
C ALA A 246 -33.74 10.34 1.66
N GLY A 247 -32.47 10.55 2.00
CA GLY A 247 -31.83 11.87 1.96
C GLY A 247 -32.19 12.76 3.15
N SER A 248 -32.59 12.20 4.29
CA SER A 248 -32.84 12.89 5.56
C SER A 248 -32.37 12.02 6.74
N PRO A 249 -32.12 12.60 7.92
CA PRO A 249 -31.84 11.81 9.12
C PRO A 249 -32.98 10.82 9.45
N GLY A 250 -32.62 9.54 9.63
CA GLY A 250 -33.52 8.46 9.99
C GLY A 250 -33.76 8.32 11.50
N SER A 251 -34.13 7.11 11.94
CA SER A 251 -34.45 6.81 13.35
C SER A 251 -33.33 6.05 14.09
N THR A 252 -32.43 5.39 13.37
CA THR A 252 -31.34 4.62 13.95
C THR A 252 -30.18 5.55 14.31
N THR A 253 -29.76 5.52 15.57
CA THR A 253 -28.60 6.25 16.08
C THR A 253 -27.44 5.28 16.29
N PHE A 254 -26.32 5.51 15.61
CA PHE A 254 -25.09 4.72 15.76
C PHE A 254 -24.24 5.18 16.94
N MET A 255 -24.37 6.46 17.30
CA MET A 255 -23.57 7.11 18.32
C MET A 255 -24.24 8.40 18.77
N SER A 256 -24.01 8.76 20.03
CA SER A 256 -24.27 10.12 20.50
C SER A 256 -23.17 10.64 21.43
N GLY A 257 -22.96 11.95 21.42
CA GLY A 257 -22.07 12.69 22.30
C GLY A 257 -22.71 14.00 22.73
N THR A 258 -22.14 14.68 23.72
CA THR A 258 -22.69 15.93 24.26
C THR A 258 -21.93 17.14 23.73
N LEU A 259 -22.63 18.06 23.06
CA LEU A 259 -22.14 19.42 22.82
C LEU A 259 -22.41 20.26 24.07
N SER A 260 -21.36 20.53 24.83
CA SER A 260 -21.47 21.34 26.04
C SER A 260 -21.71 22.82 25.70
N ALA A 261 -22.79 23.40 26.22
CA ALA A 261 -23.11 24.82 26.04
C ALA A 261 -22.05 25.76 26.66
N SER A 262 -21.27 25.27 27.62
CA SER A 262 -20.15 26.02 28.21
C SER A 262 -18.92 26.08 27.29
N ALA A 263 -18.74 25.10 26.40
CA ALA A 263 -17.66 25.09 25.42
C ALA A 263 -17.95 26.01 24.21
N VAL A 264 -19.21 26.38 24.01
CA VAL A 264 -19.64 27.29 22.94
C VAL A 264 -19.59 28.74 23.44
N THR A 265 -18.93 29.61 22.67
CA THR A 265 -18.83 31.05 22.99
C THR A 265 -19.87 31.89 22.23
N ALA A 266 -19.96 33.18 22.56
CA ALA A 266 -20.80 34.13 21.82
C ALA A 266 -20.20 34.50 20.44
N ASN A 267 -18.93 34.16 20.19
CA ASN A 267 -18.26 34.31 18.92
C ASN A 267 -18.14 32.96 18.22
N PHE A 268 -18.04 32.96 16.89
CA PHE A 268 -17.80 31.72 16.15
C PHE A 268 -16.44 31.12 16.52
N GLY A 269 -16.43 29.82 16.74
CA GLY A 269 -15.22 29.06 17.02
C GLY A 269 -15.41 27.58 16.79
N TRP A 270 -14.31 26.87 16.64
CA TRP A 270 -14.30 25.41 16.55
C TRP A 270 -14.55 24.80 17.93
N VAL A 271 -15.61 24.02 18.04
CA VAL A 271 -15.97 23.30 19.26
C VAL A 271 -15.85 21.81 18.98
N THR A 272 -15.07 21.11 19.81
CA THR A 272 -14.87 19.67 19.72
C THR A 272 -15.91 18.94 20.57
N VAL A 273 -16.55 17.95 19.96
CA VAL A 273 -17.44 17.01 20.62
C VAL A 273 -16.72 15.68 20.68
N ALA A 274 -16.33 15.30 21.91
CA ALA A 274 -15.75 14.01 22.19
C ALA A 274 -16.85 12.95 22.17
N MET A 275 -16.61 11.86 21.45
CA MET A 275 -17.57 10.77 21.35
C MET A 275 -17.25 9.68 22.36
N PRO A 276 -18.24 9.16 23.11
CA PRO A 276 -18.01 8.18 24.18
C PRO A 276 -17.74 6.76 23.66
N SER A 277 -17.97 6.52 22.37
CA SER A 277 -17.68 5.27 21.67
C SER A 277 -16.95 5.59 20.37
N THR A 278 -16.44 4.58 19.65
CA THR A 278 -15.73 4.76 18.38
C THR A 278 -16.19 3.74 17.33
N PRO A 279 -17.44 3.86 16.83
CA PRO A 279 -18.02 2.94 15.88
C PRO A 279 -17.26 3.05 14.56
N ILE A 280 -17.25 1.91 13.86
CA ILE A 280 -16.76 1.82 12.50
C ILE A 280 -18.00 1.91 11.61
N LEU A 281 -18.08 2.94 10.81
CA LEU A 281 -19.18 3.13 9.86
C LEU A 281 -18.84 2.42 8.53
N ASP A 282 -19.84 2.23 7.68
CA ASP A 282 -19.69 1.63 6.35
C ASP A 282 -19.43 2.74 5.30
N PRO A 283 -18.27 2.74 4.60
CA PRO A 283 -17.99 3.68 3.51
C PRO A 283 -18.94 3.58 2.32
N ALA A 284 -19.83 2.59 2.24
CA ALA A 284 -20.86 2.49 1.21
C ALA A 284 -22.15 3.26 1.57
N GLN A 285 -22.30 3.72 2.81
CA GLN A 285 -23.54 4.30 3.32
C GLN A 285 -23.41 5.81 3.61
N THR A 286 -24.52 6.52 3.46
CA THR A 286 -24.64 7.92 3.89
C THR A 286 -25.14 7.97 5.32
N TYR A 287 -24.52 8.84 6.13
CA TYR A 287 -24.89 9.08 7.51
C TYR A 287 -25.21 10.55 7.72
N TRP A 288 -25.92 10.85 8.81
CA TRP A 288 -26.27 12.20 9.21
C TRP A 288 -25.64 12.55 10.55
N LEU A 289 -24.93 13.66 10.56
CA LEU A 289 -24.44 14.31 11.75
C LEU A 289 -25.49 15.30 12.24
N VAL A 290 -26.19 14.96 13.32
CA VAL A 290 -27.31 15.74 13.83
C VAL A 290 -26.94 16.39 15.16
N ILE A 291 -27.17 17.71 15.29
CA ILE A 291 -27.12 18.44 16.55
C ILE A 291 -28.56 18.63 17.03
N ASP A 292 -28.95 17.84 18.02
CA ASP A 292 -30.27 17.84 18.65
C ASP A 292 -30.25 18.74 19.90
N ALA A 293 -30.98 19.84 19.87
CA ALA A 293 -30.98 20.86 20.92
C ALA A 293 -32.41 21.21 21.35
N ALA A 294 -32.59 21.71 22.58
CA ALA A 294 -33.89 22.24 22.98
C ALA A 294 -34.18 23.58 22.27
N SER A 295 -35.39 23.76 21.74
CA SER A 295 -35.77 25.01 21.06
C SER A 295 -36.12 26.13 22.04
N ASN A 296 -35.58 27.34 21.83
CA ASN A 296 -35.92 28.55 22.56
C ASN A 296 -35.62 29.81 21.74
N SER A 297 -36.57 30.75 21.68
CA SER A 297 -36.47 31.97 20.85
C SER A 297 -35.36 32.95 21.27
N SER A 298 -34.81 32.82 22.48
CA SER A 298 -33.78 33.74 23.02
C SER A 298 -32.49 33.02 23.43
N LYS A 299 -32.45 31.69 23.34
CA LYS A 299 -31.34 30.85 23.81
C LYS A 299 -31.11 29.73 22.79
N TYR A 300 -30.24 29.96 21.82
CA TYR A 300 -30.11 29.09 20.67
C TYR A 300 -28.70 29.08 20.10
N TYR A 301 -28.48 28.28 19.07
CA TYR A 301 -27.17 28.09 18.43
C TYR A 301 -27.17 28.59 16.99
N ILE A 302 -26.00 28.98 16.51
CA ILE A 302 -25.78 29.36 15.13
C ILE A 302 -24.53 28.64 14.66
N ILE A 303 -24.65 27.84 13.60
CA ILE A 303 -23.51 27.20 12.94
C ILE A 303 -23.09 28.03 11.73
N GLY A 304 -21.79 28.18 11.52
CA GLY A 304 -21.27 28.80 10.29
C GLY A 304 -21.48 27.86 9.11
N ALA A 305 -21.77 28.42 7.94
CA ALA A 305 -22.07 27.64 6.75
C ALA A 305 -21.62 28.35 5.48
N ASN A 306 -21.55 27.60 4.38
CA ASN A 306 -21.31 28.09 3.02
C ASN A 306 -22.24 27.40 2.04
N SER A 307 -22.46 28.01 0.86
CA SER A 307 -23.25 27.39 -0.20
C SER A 307 -22.44 26.29 -0.87
N ASP A 308 -22.98 25.07 -0.88
CA ASP A 308 -22.47 23.88 -1.56
C ASP A 308 -20.99 23.62 -1.28
N GLY A 309 -20.57 23.91 -0.05
CA GLY A 309 -19.18 23.83 0.38
C GLY A 309 -18.70 22.40 0.65
N TYR A 310 -19.63 21.46 0.82
CA TYR A 310 -19.32 20.07 1.09
C TYR A 310 -19.91 19.14 0.01
N ALA A 311 -19.05 18.68 -0.91
CA ALA A 311 -19.48 17.94 -2.09
C ALA A 311 -20.18 16.59 -1.82
N ASN A 312 -19.93 15.96 -0.67
CA ASN A 312 -20.39 14.60 -0.36
C ASN A 312 -21.61 14.57 0.58
N GLY A 313 -22.33 15.68 0.66
CA GLY A 313 -23.51 15.76 1.52
C GLY A 313 -24.28 17.05 1.34
N THR A 314 -25.28 17.22 2.17
CA THR A 314 -26.17 18.38 2.22
C THR A 314 -26.58 18.62 3.65
N ALA A 315 -26.80 19.87 4.04
CA ALA A 315 -27.40 20.16 5.34
C ALA A 315 -28.92 20.29 5.30
N LYS A 316 -29.54 20.05 6.46
CA LYS A 316 -30.96 20.21 6.73
C LYS A 316 -31.17 20.84 8.10
N VAL A 317 -32.34 21.46 8.26
CA VAL A 317 -32.87 21.90 9.55
C VAL A 317 -34.20 21.23 9.79
N GLY A 318 -34.50 20.92 11.04
CA GLY A 318 -35.71 20.17 11.35
C GLY A 318 -35.81 19.82 12.80
N ARG A 319 -36.43 18.67 13.06
CA ARG A 319 -36.52 18.08 14.40
C ARG A 319 -36.41 16.57 14.31
N VAL A 320 -35.51 15.98 15.11
CA VAL A 320 -35.34 14.53 15.22
C VAL A 320 -36.68 13.87 15.57
N GLY A 321 -37.02 12.81 14.84
CA GLY A 321 -38.30 12.10 14.98
C GLY A 321 -39.50 12.80 14.36
N SER A 322 -39.29 13.91 13.63
CA SER A 322 -40.32 14.67 12.92
C SER A 322 -39.87 14.94 11.47
N SER A 323 -40.18 16.11 10.92
CA SER A 323 -39.83 16.53 9.56
C SER A 323 -38.47 17.23 9.46
N TRP A 324 -37.82 17.07 8.32
CA TRP A 324 -36.61 17.78 7.91
C TRP A 324 -36.87 18.61 6.67
N SER A 325 -36.31 19.82 6.63
CA SER A 325 -36.38 20.74 5.50
C SER A 325 -34.97 21.15 5.06
N SER A 326 -34.83 21.58 3.81
CA SER A 326 -33.59 22.19 3.35
C SER A 326 -33.26 23.42 4.20
N THR A 327 -31.98 23.77 4.28
CA THR A 327 -31.56 25.06 4.83
C THR A 327 -32.20 26.21 4.07
N THR A 328 -32.19 27.42 4.65
CA THR A 328 -32.67 28.62 3.99
C THR A 328 -31.55 29.67 3.93
N PRO A 329 -31.01 29.99 2.74
CA PRO A 329 -31.28 29.39 1.43
C PRO A 329 -30.91 27.90 1.35
N ALA A 330 -31.45 27.20 0.36
CA ALA A 330 -31.12 25.81 0.12
C ALA A 330 -29.65 25.67 -0.33
N GLY A 331 -29.02 24.56 0.04
CA GLY A 331 -27.62 24.26 -0.32
C GLY A 331 -26.59 24.78 0.67
N LEU A 332 -26.98 25.29 1.85
CA LEU A 332 -25.97 25.63 2.86
C LEU A 332 -25.45 24.36 3.52
N ASP A 333 -24.13 24.20 3.56
CA ASP A 333 -23.43 23.18 4.32
C ASP A 333 -22.78 23.78 5.55
N GLY A 334 -22.98 23.14 6.71
CA GLY A 334 -22.34 23.57 7.95
C GLY A 334 -20.84 23.35 7.89
N TYR A 335 -20.06 24.17 8.60
CA TYR A 335 -18.65 23.92 8.79
C TYR A 335 -18.43 22.86 9.87
N PHE A 336 -17.82 21.75 9.48
CA PHE A 336 -17.59 20.60 10.35
C PHE A 336 -16.30 19.86 9.98
N LYS A 337 -15.80 19.07 10.93
CA LYS A 337 -14.72 18.10 10.69
C LYS A 337 -15.06 16.80 11.40
N ILE A 338 -14.86 15.67 10.72
CA ILE A 338 -14.95 14.33 11.31
C ILE A 338 -13.56 13.75 11.32
N PHE A 339 -13.10 13.31 12.50
CA PHE A 339 -11.80 12.67 12.65
C PHE A 339 -11.96 11.16 12.79
N LEU A 340 -11.22 10.42 11.96
CA LEU A 340 -11.12 8.97 12.03
C LEU A 340 -9.75 8.57 12.57
N GLY A 341 -9.66 7.37 13.12
CA GLY A 341 -8.44 6.83 13.72
C GLY A 341 -8.20 7.42 15.10
N GLY A 342 -6.96 7.42 15.55
CA GLY A 342 -6.60 8.00 16.85
C GLY A 342 -7.25 7.24 18.00
N GLY A 343 -6.76 6.04 18.24
CA GLY A 343 -7.09 5.22 19.40
C GLY A 343 -5.87 4.46 19.87
N THR A 344 -5.93 3.93 21.09
CA THR A 344 -4.98 2.93 21.57
C THR A 344 -5.73 1.62 21.67
N SER A 345 -5.23 0.60 20.99
CA SER A 345 -5.72 -0.76 21.16
C SER A 345 -5.15 -1.31 22.45
N THR A 346 -6.01 -1.97 23.22
CA THR A 346 -5.67 -2.49 24.54
C THR A 346 -5.75 -4.01 24.54
N ILE A 347 -4.88 -4.64 25.33
CA ILE A 347 -5.04 -6.02 25.76
C ILE A 347 -5.44 -5.94 27.23
N GLY A 348 -6.65 -6.37 27.56
CA GLY A 348 -7.19 -6.23 28.90
C GLY A 348 -8.13 -7.37 29.28
N GLY A 349 -8.33 -7.57 30.58
CA GLY A 349 -9.29 -8.51 31.13
C GLY A 349 -9.39 -8.46 32.64
#